data_AF-A0A1G7PJQ5-F1
#
_entry.id   AF-A0A1G7PJQ5-F1
#
_cell.length_a   1.000
_cell.length_b   1.000
_cell.length_c   1.000
_cell.angle_alpha   90.00
_cell.angle_beta   90.00
_cell.angle_gamma   90.00
#
_symmetry.space_group_name_H-M   'P 1'
#
loop_
_entity.id
_entity.type
_entity.pdbx_description
1 polymer ?
#
loop_
_entity_poly.entity_id
_entity_poly.type
_entity_poly.pdbx_seq_one_letter_code
_entity_poly.pdbx_strand_id
1 'polypeptide(L)'
;MAFFVSQTAKFVKVQTAEAYHTVSKAFIELFELIKVGGQKLKNFVDDIWKKIADWFLKNKELVLSRYEKIANITAKELDWMASRRIGNLGGNILKETQIRKLRGILKQKGIQLIVDGDINSIAKLFKPIDKFKSLDELLFFMKTSKTPKVGLFHAGTKQMILTKDCTEIVAFHEMCHLKHFEEVGDIAYKGFNRLEKEMYVWKQILANRGKWTKAELKESLRYINEIRTEEYGLTQLKIK
;
A
#
# COMPACT_ATOMS: atom_id res chain seq x y z
N MET A 1 -27.32 -35.22 -24.28
CA MET A 1 -26.01 -35.54 -23.66
C MET A 1 -24.96 -35.33 -24.74
N ALA A 2 -24.29 -34.17 -24.80
CA ALA A 2 -22.99 -33.86 -24.14
C ALA A 2 -21.85 -34.77 -24.64
N PHE A 3 -20.67 -34.33 -25.07
CA PHE A 3 -20.01 -33.01 -25.14
C PHE A 3 -18.78 -33.12 -26.09
N PHE A 4 -18.36 -31.99 -26.67
CA PHE A 4 -17.14 -31.78 -27.47
C PHE A 4 -15.86 -31.73 -26.57
N VAL A 5 -14.67 -31.59 -27.22
CA VAL A 5 -13.33 -31.13 -26.71
C VAL A 5 -12.31 -32.28 -26.55
N SER A 6 -11.05 -32.27 -27.05
CA SER A 6 -10.21 -31.25 -27.69
C SER A 6 -9.00 -31.87 -28.41
N GLN A 7 -8.55 -31.23 -29.49
CA GLN A 7 -7.32 -31.51 -30.25
C GLN A 7 -6.07 -30.75 -29.74
N THR A 8 -6.00 -30.27 -28.49
CA THR A 8 -4.96 -29.30 -28.07
C THR A 8 -3.72 -29.87 -27.37
N ALA A 9 -3.66 -31.17 -27.05
CA ALA A 9 -2.60 -31.70 -26.18
C ALA A 9 -1.26 -32.03 -26.88
N LYS A 10 -1.22 -32.17 -28.22
CA LYS A 10 0.00 -32.61 -28.94
C LYS A 10 0.91 -31.48 -29.44
N PHE A 11 0.40 -30.26 -29.63
CA PHE A 11 1.20 -29.15 -30.19
C PHE A 11 2.04 -28.37 -29.15
N VAL A 12 1.71 -28.46 -27.87
CA VAL A 12 2.43 -27.69 -26.81
C VAL A 12 3.75 -28.35 -26.41
N LYS A 13 3.87 -29.69 -26.47
CA LYS A 13 5.07 -30.41 -25.99
C LYS A 13 6.30 -30.28 -26.90
N VAL A 14 6.11 -30.10 -28.22
CA VAL A 14 7.22 -30.05 -29.19
C VAL A 14 7.86 -28.65 -29.21
N GLN A 15 7.05 -27.58 -29.17
CA GLN A 15 7.54 -26.19 -29.12
C GLN A 15 8.31 -25.87 -27.84
N THR A 16 7.98 -26.51 -26.70
CA THR A 16 8.70 -26.30 -25.45
C THR A 16 10.09 -26.93 -25.46
N ALA A 17 10.28 -28.10 -26.08
CA ALA A 17 11.59 -28.75 -26.10
C ALA A 17 12.59 -28.03 -27.02
N GLU A 18 12.13 -27.56 -28.19
CA GLU A 18 12.93 -26.70 -29.08
C GLU A 18 13.27 -25.35 -28.44
N ALA A 19 12.33 -24.75 -27.70
CA ALA A 19 12.59 -23.52 -26.96
C ALA A 19 13.65 -23.70 -25.86
N TYR A 20 13.59 -24.80 -25.10
CA TYR A 20 14.61 -25.12 -24.09
C TYR A 20 15.99 -25.39 -24.72
N HIS A 21 16.04 -26.08 -25.86
CA HIS A 21 17.28 -26.36 -26.57
C HIS A 21 17.90 -25.09 -27.17
N THR A 22 17.06 -24.16 -27.63
CA THR A 22 17.47 -22.86 -28.19
C THR A 22 18.01 -21.94 -27.10
N VAL A 23 17.34 -21.86 -25.96
CA VAL A 23 17.80 -21.09 -24.79
C VAL A 23 19.09 -21.67 -24.22
N SER A 24 19.19 -23.00 -24.10
CA SER A 24 20.42 -23.65 -23.62
C SER A 24 21.61 -23.39 -24.54
N LYS A 25 21.40 -23.45 -25.86
CA LYS A 25 22.42 -23.13 -26.86
C LYS A 25 22.84 -21.65 -26.80
N ALA A 26 21.89 -20.72 -26.67
CA ALA A 26 22.17 -19.30 -26.50
C ALA A 26 22.93 -18.99 -25.19
N PHE A 27 22.66 -19.71 -24.10
CA PHE A 27 23.41 -19.59 -22.85
C PHE A 27 24.83 -20.15 -22.99
N ILE A 28 25.03 -21.27 -23.69
CA ILE A 28 26.35 -21.85 -23.96
C ILE A 28 27.17 -20.90 -24.86
N GLU A 29 26.56 -20.35 -25.91
CA GLU A 29 27.19 -19.35 -26.79
C GLU A 29 27.51 -18.06 -26.03
N LEU A 30 26.67 -17.62 -25.08
CA LEU A 30 26.95 -16.51 -24.16
C LEU A 30 28.14 -16.82 -23.23
N PHE A 31 28.23 -18.04 -22.71
CA PHE A 31 29.37 -18.49 -21.88
C PHE A 31 30.67 -18.62 -22.69
N GLU A 32 30.60 -19.01 -23.97
CA GLU A 32 31.75 -19.00 -24.88
C GLU A 32 32.18 -17.57 -25.27
N LEU A 33 31.23 -16.66 -25.48
CA LEU A 33 31.48 -15.22 -25.64
C LEU A 33 32.13 -14.59 -24.40
N ILE A 34 31.70 -15.00 -23.19
CA ILE A 34 32.33 -14.64 -21.91
C ILE A 34 33.77 -15.17 -21.84
N LYS A 35 34.02 -16.37 -22.38
CA LYS A 35 35.34 -17.03 -22.38
C LYS A 35 36.32 -16.40 -23.38
N VAL A 36 35.84 -15.88 -24.52
CA VAL A 36 36.66 -15.28 -25.59
C VAL A 36 36.85 -13.76 -25.43
N GLY A 37 35.92 -13.06 -24.76
CA GLY A 37 35.89 -11.59 -24.66
C GLY A 37 36.08 -10.99 -23.26
N GLY A 38 36.66 -11.74 -22.32
CA GLY A 38 36.60 -11.48 -20.87
C GLY A 38 36.93 -10.06 -20.40
N GLN A 39 37.91 -9.38 -21.02
CA GLN A 39 38.31 -8.03 -20.58
C GLN A 39 37.33 -6.93 -21.04
N LYS A 40 36.78 -7.01 -22.26
CA LYS A 40 35.81 -6.02 -22.75
C LYS A 40 34.46 -6.16 -22.04
N LEU A 41 34.04 -7.39 -21.76
CA LEU A 41 32.82 -7.64 -21.02
C LEU A 41 32.95 -7.22 -19.55
N LYS A 42 34.10 -7.50 -18.92
CA LYS A 42 34.40 -7.00 -17.57
C LYS A 42 34.34 -5.47 -17.53
N ASN A 43 34.97 -4.80 -18.49
CA ASN A 43 34.93 -3.33 -18.57
C ASN A 43 33.51 -2.79 -18.79
N PHE A 44 32.66 -3.48 -19.56
CA PHE A 44 31.26 -3.10 -19.76
C PHE A 44 30.42 -3.28 -18.49
N VAL A 45 30.59 -4.40 -17.79
CA VAL A 45 29.94 -4.68 -16.51
C VAL A 45 30.40 -3.69 -15.44
N ASP A 46 31.69 -3.37 -15.40
CA ASP A 46 32.27 -2.39 -14.48
C ASP A 46 31.72 -0.97 -14.77
N ASP A 47 31.57 -0.58 -16.04
CA ASP A 47 30.98 0.70 -16.44
C ASP A 47 29.48 0.79 -16.09
N ILE A 48 28.74 -0.30 -16.25
CA ILE A 48 27.34 -0.39 -15.79
C ILE A 48 27.26 -0.27 -14.28
N TRP A 49 28.06 -1.03 -13.53
CA TRP A 49 28.10 -0.95 -12.07
C TRP A 49 28.49 0.43 -11.58
N LYS A 50 29.44 1.08 -12.24
CA LYS A 50 29.86 2.44 -11.93
C LYS A 50 28.74 3.45 -12.17
N LYS A 51 28.02 3.36 -13.29
CA LYS A 51 26.84 4.21 -13.57
C LYS A 51 25.72 3.98 -12.56
N ILE A 52 25.47 2.73 -12.17
CA ILE A 52 24.50 2.38 -11.14
C ILE A 52 24.94 2.97 -9.79
N ALA A 53 26.19 2.76 -9.38
CA ALA A 53 26.74 3.28 -8.12
C ALA A 53 26.75 4.82 -8.08
N ASP A 54 27.16 5.48 -9.16
CA ASP A 54 27.14 6.94 -9.27
C ASP A 54 25.71 7.47 -9.23
N TRP A 55 24.76 6.78 -9.85
CA TRP A 55 23.33 7.10 -9.72
C TRP A 55 22.87 6.92 -8.27
N PHE A 56 23.21 5.83 -7.61
CA PHE A 56 22.88 5.60 -6.19
C PHE A 56 23.48 6.65 -5.26
N LEU A 57 24.72 7.08 -5.50
CA LEU A 57 25.41 8.11 -4.70
C LEU A 57 24.82 9.50 -4.95
N LYS A 58 24.52 9.85 -6.21
CA LYS A 58 23.84 11.12 -6.57
C LYS A 58 22.41 11.17 -6.05
N ASN A 59 21.74 10.02 -6.02
CA ASN A 59 20.36 9.88 -5.54
C ASN A 59 20.30 9.30 -4.13
N LYS A 60 21.39 9.39 -3.34
CA LYS A 60 21.45 8.79 -2.00
C LYS A 60 20.34 9.28 -1.09
N GLU A 61 19.85 10.50 -1.31
CA GLU A 61 18.72 11.10 -0.61
C GLU A 61 17.34 10.53 -0.95
N LEU A 62 17.21 9.86 -2.10
CA LEU A 62 16.05 9.06 -2.51
C LEU A 62 16.12 7.63 -1.97
N VAL A 63 17.33 7.19 -1.58
CA VAL A 63 17.66 5.83 -1.13
C VAL A 63 17.87 5.76 0.40
N LEU A 64 18.13 6.92 1.06
CA LEU A 64 17.99 7.08 2.50
C LEU A 64 16.67 6.46 2.91
N SER A 65 16.70 5.62 3.96
CA SER A 65 15.50 4.97 4.45
C SER A 65 14.42 6.04 4.60
N ARG A 66 13.31 5.91 3.86
CA ARG A 66 12.28 6.97 3.82
C ARG A 66 11.81 7.32 5.24
N TYR A 67 11.97 6.42 6.21
CA TYR A 67 11.71 6.62 7.64
C TYR A 67 12.45 7.81 8.28
N GLU A 68 13.69 8.11 7.91
CA GLU A 68 14.46 9.19 8.57
C GLU A 68 13.96 10.59 8.17
N LYS A 69 13.62 10.78 6.89
CA LYS A 69 12.91 12.00 6.42
C LYS A 69 11.50 12.09 7.00
N ILE A 70 10.91 10.97 7.40
CA ILE A 70 9.60 10.95 8.05
C ILE A 70 9.71 11.27 9.55
N ALA A 71 10.81 10.94 10.22
CA ALA A 71 11.06 11.26 11.63
C ALA A 71 11.32 12.77 11.87
N ASN A 72 11.73 13.53 10.85
CA ASN A 72 12.05 14.95 10.95
C ASN A 72 10.82 15.88 10.89
N ILE A 73 9.74 15.54 11.60
CA ILE A 73 8.75 16.55 12.00
C ILE A 73 9.36 17.26 13.20
N THR A 74 9.60 18.57 13.09
CA THR A 74 10.30 19.28 14.15
C THR A 74 9.45 19.30 15.42
N ALA A 75 10.08 19.28 16.61
CA ALA A 75 9.37 19.35 17.89
C ALA A 75 8.43 20.57 17.99
N LYS A 76 8.70 21.64 17.23
CA LYS A 76 7.86 22.85 17.13
C LYS A 76 6.58 22.65 16.33
N GLU A 77 6.56 21.70 15.39
CA GLU A 77 5.37 21.22 14.66
C GLU A 77 4.61 20.13 15.43
N LEU A 78 5.13 19.73 16.59
CA LEU A 78 4.53 18.80 17.52
C LEU A 78 3.92 19.56 18.73
N ASP A 79 4.50 20.71 19.13
CA ASP A 79 4.10 21.61 20.24
C ASP A 79 2.80 22.43 20.07
N TRP A 80 1.83 21.85 19.36
CA TRP A 80 0.56 22.50 19.02
C TRP A 80 -0.67 21.76 19.57
N MET A 81 -0.51 20.58 20.19
CA MET A 81 -1.56 19.95 21.01
C MET A 81 -1.93 20.79 22.26
N ALA A 82 -1.13 21.83 22.55
CA ALA A 82 -1.45 22.87 23.53
C ALA A 82 -2.28 24.04 22.96
N SER A 83 -2.47 24.13 21.63
CA SER A 83 -3.18 25.25 20.99
C SER A 83 -4.71 25.06 20.94
N ARG A 84 -5.44 26.11 21.34
CA ARG A 84 -6.90 26.18 21.55
C ARG A 84 -7.80 26.02 20.29
N ARG A 85 -7.29 25.51 19.17
CA ARG A 85 -8.06 25.31 17.91
C ARG A 85 -8.10 23.83 17.47
N ILE A 86 -8.22 22.92 18.43
CA ILE A 86 -8.65 21.55 18.16
C ILE A 86 -10.17 21.61 17.92
N GLY A 87 -10.65 21.05 16.81
CA GLY A 87 -12.07 21.12 16.47
C GLY A 87 -12.93 20.22 17.36
N ASN A 88 -14.15 20.66 17.67
CA ASN A 88 -15.22 19.81 18.22
C ASN A 88 -15.96 19.03 17.11
N LEU A 89 -15.40 18.98 15.90
CA LEU A 89 -16.08 18.55 14.66
C LEU A 89 -15.70 17.14 14.20
N GLY A 90 -14.82 16.44 14.91
CA GLY A 90 -14.46 15.04 14.64
C GLY A 90 -15.23 14.05 15.50
N GLY A 91 -14.95 12.75 15.36
CA GLY A 91 -15.55 11.68 16.15
C GLY A 91 -16.96 11.26 15.70
N ASN A 92 -17.44 11.80 14.57
CA ASN A 92 -18.75 11.41 14.04
C ASN A 92 -18.64 10.13 13.22
N ILE A 93 -19.63 9.25 13.38
CA ILE A 93 -19.90 8.16 12.45
C ILE A 93 -20.35 8.78 11.12
N LEU A 94 -19.87 8.22 10.00
CA LEU A 94 -20.26 8.67 8.67
C LEU A 94 -21.78 8.54 8.46
N LYS A 95 -22.40 9.64 8.06
CA LYS A 95 -23.80 9.66 7.63
C LYS A 95 -23.93 8.98 6.26
N GLU A 96 -25.10 8.41 5.97
CA GLU A 96 -25.39 7.81 4.65
C GLU A 96 -25.12 8.75 3.48
N THR A 97 -25.39 10.05 3.65
CA THR A 97 -25.11 11.08 2.63
C THR A 97 -23.62 11.25 2.38
N GLN A 98 -22.78 11.13 3.41
CA GLN A 98 -21.32 11.16 3.28
C GLN A 98 -20.81 9.89 2.61
N ILE A 99 -21.34 8.71 2.97
CA ILE A 99 -21.04 7.43 2.31
C ILE A 99 -21.38 7.49 0.81
N ARG A 100 -22.55 8.04 0.45
CA ARG A 100 -22.96 8.20 -0.95
C ARG A 100 -22.01 9.10 -1.73
N LYS A 101 -21.60 10.23 -1.14
CA LYS A 101 -20.60 11.14 -1.74
C LYS A 101 -19.24 10.44 -1.92
N LEU A 102 -18.76 9.77 -0.87
CA LEU A 102 -17.50 9.02 -0.91
C LEU A 102 -17.53 7.94 -2.00
N ARG A 103 -18.63 7.19 -2.10
CA ARG A 103 -18.84 6.19 -3.14
C ARG A 103 -18.74 6.80 -4.55
N GLY A 104 -19.32 7.98 -4.76
CA GLY A 104 -19.22 8.71 -6.03
C GLY A 104 -17.77 9.08 -6.38
N ILE A 105 -17.03 9.64 -5.42
CA ILE A 105 -15.62 10.00 -5.58
C ILE A 105 -14.77 8.78 -5.90
N LEU A 106 -14.94 7.69 -5.14
CA LEU A 106 -14.19 6.45 -5.32
C LEU A 106 -14.50 5.79 -6.67
N LYS A 107 -15.77 5.78 -7.09
CA LYS A 107 -16.18 5.27 -8.41
C LYS A 107 -15.47 6.01 -9.55
N GLN A 108 -15.36 7.34 -9.48
CA GLN A 108 -14.63 8.13 -10.49
C GLN A 108 -13.13 7.77 -10.54
N LYS A 109 -12.56 7.33 -9.42
CA LYS A 109 -11.17 6.86 -9.31
C LYS A 109 -10.99 5.37 -9.62
N GLY A 110 -12.06 4.69 -10.05
CA GLY A 110 -12.04 3.24 -10.29
C GLY A 110 -11.84 2.39 -9.04
N ILE A 111 -12.19 2.94 -7.86
CA ILE A 111 -12.16 2.26 -6.57
C ILE A 111 -13.57 1.84 -6.17
N GLN A 112 -13.73 0.56 -5.81
CA GLN A 112 -15.00 0.04 -5.32
C GLN A 112 -15.10 0.24 -3.81
N LEU A 113 -16.06 1.05 -3.36
CA LEU A 113 -16.43 1.13 -1.94
C LEU A 113 -17.36 -0.03 -1.57
N ILE A 114 -17.11 -0.65 -0.43
CA ILE A 114 -18.00 -1.64 0.21
C ILE A 114 -18.12 -1.23 1.68
N VAL A 115 -19.34 -1.08 2.17
CA VAL A 115 -19.63 -0.76 3.57
C VAL A 115 -20.35 -1.95 4.19
N ASP A 116 -19.99 -2.33 5.40
CA ASP A 116 -20.70 -3.35 6.17
C ASP A 116 -22.18 -2.99 6.31
N GLY A 117 -23.07 -3.91 5.91
CA GLY A 117 -24.51 -3.66 5.79
C GLY A 117 -24.97 -3.09 4.43
N ASP A 118 -24.06 -2.92 3.46
CA ASP A 118 -24.46 -2.65 2.06
C ASP A 118 -25.37 -3.76 1.53
N ILE A 119 -26.27 -3.41 0.61
CA ILE A 119 -27.12 -4.38 -0.07
C ILE A 119 -26.30 -5.45 -0.81
N ASN A 120 -26.86 -6.67 -0.88
CA ASN A 120 -26.19 -7.85 -1.42
C ASN A 120 -25.55 -7.65 -2.81
N SER A 121 -26.12 -6.80 -3.67
CA SER A 121 -25.55 -6.53 -5.00
C SER A 121 -24.19 -5.82 -4.94
N ILE A 122 -23.97 -4.94 -3.96
CA ILE A 122 -22.70 -4.24 -3.76
C ILE A 122 -21.70 -5.17 -3.07
N ALA A 123 -22.13 -5.93 -2.06
CA ALA A 123 -21.30 -6.90 -1.37
C ALA A 123 -20.73 -7.97 -2.33
N LYS A 124 -21.51 -8.40 -3.33
CA LYS A 124 -21.08 -9.34 -4.38
C LYS A 124 -19.96 -8.81 -5.29
N LEU A 125 -19.72 -7.50 -5.31
CA LEU A 125 -18.60 -6.90 -6.06
C LEU A 125 -17.25 -7.07 -5.34
N PHE A 126 -17.27 -7.64 -4.13
CA PHE A 126 -16.07 -7.96 -3.38
C PHE A 126 -15.14 -8.87 -4.19
N LYS A 127 -13.89 -8.44 -4.33
CA LYS A 127 -12.80 -9.27 -4.82
C LYS A 127 -11.99 -9.79 -3.64
N PRO A 128 -11.59 -11.08 -3.61
CA PRO A 128 -10.74 -11.63 -2.56
C PRO A 128 -9.47 -10.80 -2.30
N ILE A 129 -9.11 -10.66 -1.02
CA ILE A 129 -7.97 -9.87 -0.55
C ILE A 129 -7.09 -10.77 0.30
N ASP A 130 -5.81 -10.88 -0.06
CA ASP A 130 -4.82 -11.72 0.63
C ASP A 130 -5.35 -13.15 0.87
N LYS A 131 -5.60 -13.50 2.13
CA LYS A 131 -6.12 -14.80 2.57
C LYS A 131 -7.65 -14.87 2.64
N PHE A 132 -8.35 -13.74 2.53
CA PHE A 132 -9.80 -13.64 2.71
C PHE A 132 -10.51 -13.86 1.38
N LYS A 133 -11.30 -14.94 1.30
CA LYS A 133 -11.99 -15.35 0.07
C LYS A 133 -13.38 -14.72 -0.04
N SER A 134 -13.97 -14.33 1.08
CA SER A 134 -15.28 -13.68 1.14
C SER A 134 -15.23 -12.38 1.94
N LEU A 135 -16.22 -11.51 1.69
CA LEU A 135 -16.41 -10.29 2.46
C LEU A 135 -16.69 -10.60 3.94
N ASP A 136 -17.46 -11.65 4.23
CA ASP A 136 -17.83 -12.03 5.60
C ASP A 136 -16.60 -12.48 6.40
N GLU A 137 -15.70 -13.26 5.80
CA GLU A 137 -14.42 -13.63 6.42
C GLU A 137 -13.58 -12.39 6.76
N LEU A 138 -13.52 -11.44 5.82
CA LEU A 138 -12.78 -10.19 6.02
C LEU A 138 -13.41 -9.35 7.13
N LEU A 139 -14.73 -9.14 7.10
CA LEU A 139 -15.45 -8.35 8.11
C LEU A 139 -15.36 -8.99 9.50
N PHE A 140 -15.43 -10.32 9.59
CA PHE A 140 -15.23 -11.04 10.83
C PHE A 140 -13.83 -10.79 11.40
N PHE A 141 -12.79 -10.93 10.57
CA PHE A 141 -11.41 -10.63 10.97
C PHE A 141 -11.24 -9.16 11.40
N MET A 142 -11.80 -8.23 10.65
CA MET A 142 -11.75 -6.80 10.96
C MET A 142 -12.34 -6.53 12.35
N LYS A 143 -13.49 -7.12 12.68
CA LYS A 143 -14.17 -6.96 13.98
C LYS A 143 -13.46 -7.66 15.15
N THR A 144 -12.80 -8.80 14.91
CA THR A 144 -12.27 -9.68 15.97
C THR A 144 -10.77 -9.56 16.20
N SER A 145 -10.04 -8.86 15.33
CA SER A 145 -8.61 -8.62 15.52
C SER A 145 -8.31 -7.87 16.83
N LYS A 146 -7.14 -8.14 17.43
CA LYS A 146 -6.68 -7.55 18.71
C LYS A 146 -6.87 -6.03 18.76
N THR A 147 -6.64 -5.37 17.63
CA THR A 147 -7.01 -3.99 17.38
C THR A 147 -8.04 -3.99 16.25
N PRO A 148 -9.35 -3.86 16.56
CA PRO A 148 -10.39 -3.93 15.55
C PRO A 148 -10.13 -2.95 14.41
N LYS A 149 -10.21 -3.46 13.17
CA LYS A 149 -10.08 -2.66 11.96
C LYS A 149 -11.44 -2.16 11.55
N VAL A 150 -11.53 -0.86 11.34
CA VAL A 150 -12.78 -0.17 10.98
C VAL A 150 -12.77 0.35 9.53
N GLY A 151 -11.61 0.30 8.87
CA GLY A 151 -11.40 0.62 7.47
C GLY A 151 -10.29 -0.23 6.85
N LEU A 152 -10.31 -0.35 5.52
CA LEU A 152 -9.25 -0.98 4.74
C LEU A 152 -9.29 -0.49 3.29
N PHE A 153 -8.19 0.09 2.81
CA PHE A 153 -7.92 0.28 1.38
C PHE A 153 -6.96 -0.80 0.86
N HIS A 154 -7.39 -1.50 -0.20
CA HIS A 154 -6.57 -2.50 -0.88
C HIS A 154 -6.27 -2.09 -2.32
N ALA A 155 -5.02 -1.68 -2.55
CA ALA A 155 -4.54 -1.22 -3.85
C ALA A 155 -4.62 -2.30 -4.94
N GLY A 156 -4.30 -3.55 -4.62
CA GLY A 156 -4.26 -4.64 -5.61
C GLY A 156 -5.61 -4.95 -6.23
N THR A 157 -6.68 -4.89 -5.44
CA THR A 157 -8.05 -5.13 -5.93
C THR A 157 -8.80 -3.83 -6.26
N LYS A 158 -8.22 -2.67 -5.91
CA LYS A 158 -8.84 -1.35 -5.99
C LYS A 158 -10.17 -1.29 -5.23
N GLN A 159 -10.13 -1.68 -3.96
CA GLN A 159 -11.31 -1.71 -3.09
C GLN A 159 -11.06 -0.93 -1.80
N MET A 160 -12.10 -0.29 -1.28
CA MET A 160 -12.13 0.27 0.06
C MET A 160 -13.28 -0.39 0.82
N ILE A 161 -12.98 -0.99 1.98
CA ILE A 161 -13.95 -1.64 2.85
C ILE A 161 -14.05 -0.84 4.15
N LEU A 162 -15.26 -0.45 4.55
CA LEU A 162 -15.53 0.26 5.79
C LEU A 162 -16.55 -0.52 6.63
N THR A 163 -16.42 -0.48 7.95
CA THR A 163 -17.48 -0.99 8.84
C THR A 163 -18.66 -0.02 8.89
N LYS A 164 -19.81 -0.49 9.39
CA LYS A 164 -21.06 0.30 9.46
C LYS A 164 -20.89 1.56 10.31
N ASP A 165 -20.14 1.44 11.40
CA ASP A 165 -19.88 2.53 12.35
C ASP A 165 -18.55 3.25 12.08
N CYS A 166 -18.10 3.22 10.82
CA CYS A 166 -16.88 3.91 10.40
C CYS A 166 -16.99 5.42 10.66
N THR A 167 -15.97 5.98 11.32
CA THR A 167 -15.90 7.41 11.64
C THR A 167 -15.26 8.21 10.51
N GLU A 168 -15.45 9.53 10.54
CA GLU A 168 -14.88 10.46 9.56
C GLU A 168 -13.35 10.34 9.45
N ILE A 169 -12.64 10.17 10.57
CA ILE A 169 -11.18 10.01 10.55
C ILE A 169 -10.73 8.69 9.92
N VAL A 170 -11.53 7.62 10.04
CA VAL A 170 -11.22 6.31 9.44
C VAL A 170 -11.40 6.37 7.92
N ALA A 171 -12.50 6.94 7.42
CA ALA A 171 -12.61 7.15 5.97
C ALA A 171 -11.52 8.09 5.45
N PHE A 172 -11.15 9.12 6.21
CA PHE A 172 -10.02 9.97 5.86
C PHE A 172 -8.70 9.19 5.81
N HIS A 173 -8.45 8.31 6.77
CA HIS A 173 -7.28 7.42 6.83
C HIS A 173 -7.17 6.59 5.54
N GLU A 174 -8.24 5.88 5.18
CA GLU A 174 -8.23 5.04 3.97
C GLU A 174 -8.11 5.87 2.68
N MET A 175 -8.69 7.07 2.65
CA MET A 175 -8.51 8.02 1.55
C MET A 175 -7.07 8.51 1.45
N CYS A 176 -6.33 8.62 2.56
CA CYS A 176 -4.91 8.96 2.52
C CYS A 176 -4.08 7.83 1.92
N HIS A 177 -4.42 6.57 2.18
CA HIS A 177 -3.80 5.44 1.48
C HIS A 177 -4.06 5.47 -0.02
N LEU A 178 -5.30 5.75 -0.43
CA LEU A 178 -5.63 5.94 -1.85
C LEU A 178 -4.85 7.11 -2.47
N LYS A 179 -4.81 8.26 -1.80
CA LYS A 179 -4.05 9.42 -2.27
C LYS A 179 -2.57 9.08 -2.44
N HIS A 180 -1.97 8.41 -1.47
CA HIS A 180 -0.58 7.97 -1.55
C HIS A 180 -0.36 7.03 -2.74
N PHE A 181 -1.26 6.07 -2.95
CA PHE A 181 -1.24 5.19 -4.12
C PHE A 181 -1.34 5.96 -5.45
N GLU A 182 -2.19 6.98 -5.54
CA GLU A 182 -2.31 7.82 -6.74
C GLU A 182 -1.05 8.67 -6.98
N GLU A 183 -0.43 9.19 -5.92
CA GLU A 183 0.77 10.03 -6.02
C GLU A 183 2.03 9.24 -6.43
N VAL A 184 2.18 8.02 -5.95
CA VAL A 184 3.41 7.23 -6.16
C VAL A 184 3.26 6.13 -7.22
N GLY A 185 2.03 5.79 -7.58
CA GLY A 185 1.73 4.69 -8.50
C GLY A 185 1.88 3.30 -7.88
N ASP A 186 1.37 2.29 -8.59
CA ASP A 186 1.20 0.92 -8.08
C ASP A 186 2.51 0.25 -7.66
N ILE A 187 3.54 0.33 -8.51
CA ILE A 187 4.84 -0.32 -8.28
C ILE A 187 5.48 0.21 -7.00
N ALA A 188 5.56 1.54 -6.86
CA ALA A 188 6.15 2.16 -5.67
C ALA A 188 5.28 1.91 -4.42
N TYR A 189 3.95 2.00 -4.56
CA TYR A 189 3.05 1.81 -3.43
C TYR A 189 3.13 0.40 -2.85
N LYS A 190 3.26 -0.61 -3.70
CA LYS A 190 3.48 -2.00 -3.27
C LYS A 190 4.83 -2.22 -2.62
N GLY A 191 5.87 -1.52 -3.09
CA GLY A 191 7.23 -1.59 -2.52
C GLY A 191 7.35 -0.98 -1.12
N PHE A 192 6.44 -0.09 -0.74
CA PHE A 192 6.41 0.46 0.61
C PHE A 192 6.00 -0.57 1.65
N ASN A 193 6.69 -0.57 2.78
CA ASN A 193 6.25 -1.37 3.92
C ASN A 193 5.13 -0.66 4.70
N ARG A 194 4.66 -1.32 5.77
CA ARG A 194 3.55 -0.82 6.59
C ARG A 194 3.87 0.54 7.21
N LEU A 195 5.01 0.67 7.87
CA LEU A 195 5.37 1.92 8.54
C LEU A 195 5.45 3.11 7.56
N GLU A 196 5.98 2.93 6.35
CA GLU A 196 6.00 3.98 5.33
C GLU A 196 4.60 4.48 4.96
N LYS A 197 3.68 3.54 4.71
CA LYS A 197 2.29 3.85 4.36
C LYS A 197 1.57 4.55 5.51
N GLU A 198 1.75 4.04 6.73
CA GLU A 198 1.06 4.53 7.92
C GLU A 198 1.60 5.89 8.38
N MET A 199 2.91 6.13 8.22
CA MET A 199 3.50 7.42 8.48
C MET A 199 3.03 8.50 7.48
N TYR A 200 2.78 8.14 6.22
CA TYR A 200 2.15 9.05 5.27
C TYR A 200 0.76 9.46 5.78
N VAL A 201 -0.06 8.50 6.20
CA VAL A 201 -1.41 8.77 6.73
C VAL A 201 -1.34 9.64 7.98
N TRP A 202 -0.46 9.30 8.93
CA TRP A 202 -0.23 10.09 10.14
C TRP A 202 0.09 11.55 9.82
N LYS A 203 0.98 11.82 8.84
CA LYS A 203 1.29 13.18 8.39
C LYS A 203 0.07 13.91 7.83
N GLN A 204 -0.80 13.23 7.07
CA GLN A 204 -2.02 13.85 6.55
C GLN A 204 -3.05 14.14 7.66
N ILE A 205 -3.20 13.24 8.63
CA ILE A 205 -4.04 13.44 9.83
C ILE A 205 -3.54 14.66 10.61
N LEU A 206 -2.23 14.71 10.85
CA LEU A 206 -1.57 15.83 11.53
C LEU A 206 -1.78 17.15 10.78
N ALA A 207 -1.58 17.17 9.46
CA ALA A 207 -1.80 18.37 8.65
C ALA A 207 -3.26 18.86 8.69
N ASN A 208 -4.22 17.96 8.92
CA ASN A 208 -5.67 18.25 8.96
C ASN A 208 -6.24 18.33 10.38
N ARG A 209 -5.38 18.42 11.40
CA ARG A 209 -5.75 18.35 12.82
C ARG A 209 -6.92 19.20 13.31
N GLY A 210 -7.17 20.36 12.70
CA GLY A 210 -8.30 21.23 13.07
C GLY A 210 -9.66 20.58 12.84
N LYS A 211 -9.71 19.47 12.08
CA LYS A 211 -10.91 18.67 11.83
C LYS A 211 -11.15 17.59 12.87
N TRP A 212 -10.15 17.22 13.66
CA TRP A 212 -10.17 16.03 14.52
C TRP A 212 -10.25 16.41 15.99
N THR A 213 -10.88 15.56 16.77
CA THR A 213 -10.92 15.69 18.22
C THR A 213 -9.56 15.36 18.85
N LYS A 214 -9.34 15.83 20.08
CA LYS A 214 -8.14 15.48 20.85
C LYS A 214 -8.00 13.97 21.05
N ALA A 215 -9.12 13.26 21.23
CA ALA A 215 -9.13 11.80 21.41
C ALA A 215 -8.66 11.09 20.15
N GLU A 216 -9.21 11.46 18.98
CA GLU A 216 -8.80 10.90 17.68
C GLU A 216 -7.33 11.15 17.35
N LEU A 217 -6.81 12.35 17.66
CA LEU A 217 -5.41 12.69 17.46
C LEU A 217 -4.48 11.88 18.38
N LYS A 218 -4.85 11.71 19.65
CA LYS A 218 -4.11 10.86 20.60
C LYS A 218 -4.10 9.41 20.16
N GLU A 219 -5.23 8.92 19.70
CA GLU A 219 -5.38 7.55 19.23
C GLU A 219 -4.56 7.30 17.96
N SER A 220 -4.60 8.24 17.01
CA SER A 220 -3.78 8.19 15.80
C SER A 220 -2.27 8.21 16.13
N LEU A 221 -1.86 9.01 17.12
CA LEU A 221 -0.47 9.02 17.61
C LEU A 221 -0.08 7.69 18.26
N ARG A 222 -0.96 7.15 19.11
CA ARG A 222 -0.75 5.85 19.77
C ARG A 222 -0.53 4.77 18.73
N TYR A 223 -1.43 4.67 17.74
CA TYR A 223 -1.36 3.67 16.69
C TYR A 223 -0.05 3.73 15.90
N ILE A 224 0.38 4.92 15.44
CA ILE A 224 1.64 5.01 14.69
C ILE A 224 2.86 4.72 15.58
N ASN A 225 2.80 5.08 16.86
CA ASN A 225 3.86 4.75 17.82
C ASN A 225 3.95 3.26 18.11
N GLU A 226 2.83 2.54 18.20
CA GLU A 226 2.79 1.08 18.34
C GLU A 226 3.49 0.41 17.16
N ILE A 227 3.16 0.80 15.92
CA ILE A 227 3.86 0.27 14.73
C ILE A 227 5.36 0.56 14.83
N ARG A 228 5.74 1.81 15.11
CA ARG A 228 7.15 2.21 15.20
C ARG A 228 7.93 1.39 16.23
N THR A 229 7.38 1.20 17.42
CA THR A 229 8.08 0.54 18.52
C THR A 229 8.01 -0.98 18.42
N GLU A 230 6.82 -1.53 18.21
CA GLU A 230 6.59 -2.98 18.28
C GLU A 230 7.07 -3.71 17.02
N GLU A 231 6.86 -3.12 15.84
CA GLU A 231 7.19 -3.77 14.56
C GLU A 231 8.57 -3.37 14.03
N TYR A 232 9.07 -2.19 14.40
CA TYR A 232 10.30 -1.62 13.82
C TYR A 232 11.37 -1.22 14.84
N GLY A 233 11.14 -1.36 16.15
CA GLY A 233 12.12 -1.04 17.19
C GLY A 233 12.57 0.42 17.24
N LEU A 234 11.76 1.34 16.69
CA LEU A 234 12.07 2.76 16.62
C LEU A 234 11.58 3.51 17.87
N THR A 235 12.15 4.70 18.10
CA THR A 235 11.67 5.59 19.16
C THR A 235 10.28 6.14 18.86
N GLN A 236 9.49 6.30 19.91
CA GLN A 236 8.19 6.94 19.83
C GLN A 236 8.32 8.38 19.32
N LEU A 237 7.39 8.76 18.46
CA LEU A 237 7.13 10.16 18.15
C LEU A 237 6.61 10.82 19.43
N LYS A 238 7.34 11.82 19.89
CA LYS A 238 6.91 12.67 20.99
C LYS A 238 6.26 13.89 20.40
N ILE A 239 4.99 14.07 20.72
CA ILE A 239 4.36 15.37 20.58
C ILE A 239 4.86 16.21 21.76
N LYS A 240 5.99 16.91 21.59
CA LYS A 240 6.39 17.93 22.58
C LYS A 240 5.31 18.99 22.62
#